data_AF-A0A0J7ZN23-F1
#
_entry.id   AF-A0A0J7ZN23-F1
#
_cell.length_a   1.000
_cell.length_b   1.000
_cell.length_c   1.000
_cell.angle_alpha   90.00
_cell.angle_beta   90.00
_cell.angle_gamma   90.00
#
_symmetry.space_group_name_H-M   'P 1'
#
loop_
_entity.id
_entity.type
_entity.pdbx_description
1 polymer ?
#
loop_
_entity_poly.entity_id
_entity_poly.type
_entity_poly.pdbx_seq_one_letter_code
_entity_poly.pdbx_strand_id
1 'polypeptide(L)'
;MPGMILLGLGLGGVMTTAFQGATSGLHRDDTGVASALINTGQQVGGSISTALLTTVASSATTDYLTSHKPSALAAAQAGVEGYTATLAWDSGIFVAGAVIAAFLIPNRALEPSEGEPVMAH
;
A
#
# COMPACT_ATOMS: atom_id res chain seq x y z
N MET A 1 12.44 10.82 -11.68
CA MET A 1 11.43 11.89 -11.56
C MET A 1 10.07 11.54 -12.17
N PRO A 2 9.94 10.90 -13.36
CA PRO A 2 8.63 10.47 -13.87
C PRO A 2 7.89 9.51 -12.92
N GLY A 3 8.60 8.58 -12.29
CA GLY A 3 8.03 7.64 -11.32
C GLY A 3 7.43 8.28 -10.07
N MET A 4 7.95 9.42 -9.62
CA MET A 4 7.41 10.14 -8.44
C MET A 4 6.04 10.77 -8.75
N ILE A 5 5.85 11.24 -9.98
CA ILE A 5 4.56 11.79 -10.44
C ILE A 5 3.53 10.66 -10.51
N LEU A 6 3.90 9.52 -11.11
CA LEU A 6 3.04 8.33 -11.17
C LEU A 6 2.68 7.82 -9.77
N LEU A 7 3.65 7.78 -8.85
CA LEU A 7 3.41 7.40 -7.47
C LEU A 7 2.42 8.35 -6.79
N GLY A 8 2.58 9.67 -6.93
CA GLY A 8 1.68 10.65 -6.35
C GLY A 8 0.24 10.53 -6.87
N LEU A 9 0.08 10.35 -8.19
CA LEU A 9 -1.22 10.13 -8.82
C LEU A 9 -1.87 8.82 -8.34
N GLY A 10 -1.09 7.74 -8.26
CA GLY A 10 -1.56 6.45 -7.78
C GLY A 10 -2.00 6.51 -6.31
N LEU A 11 -1.17 7.10 -5.44
CA LEU A 11 -1.45 7.18 -4.01
C LEU A 11 -2.70 8.01 -3.71
N GLY A 12 -2.85 9.16 -4.37
CA GLY A 12 -4.04 10.01 -4.23
C GLY A 12 -5.31 9.30 -4.71
N GLY A 13 -5.26 8.67 -5.88
CA GLY A 13 -6.39 7.93 -6.43
C GLY A 13 -6.83 6.76 -5.54
N VAL A 14 -5.89 5.94 -5.07
CA VAL A 14 -6.18 4.76 -4.23
C VAL A 14 -6.77 5.17 -2.89
N MET A 15 -6.19 6.17 -2.21
CA MET A 15 -6.72 6.64 -0.93
C MET A 15 -8.16 7.13 -1.05
N THR A 16 -8.44 8.02 -2.01
CA THR A 16 -9.79 8.56 -2.19
C THR A 16 -10.81 7.49 -2.57
N THR A 17 -10.47 6.61 -3.52
CA THR A 17 -11.40 5.56 -3.98
C THR A 17 -11.65 4.48 -2.93
N ALA A 18 -10.63 4.09 -2.16
CA ALA A 18 -10.78 3.08 -1.11
C ALA A 18 -11.67 3.58 0.03
N PHE A 19 -11.47 4.82 0.51
CA PHE A 19 -12.30 5.38 1.58
C PHE A 19 -13.74 5.62 1.13
N GLN A 20 -13.95 6.16 -0.07
CA GLN A 20 -15.29 6.37 -0.60
C GLN A 20 -16.02 5.04 -0.81
N GLY A 21 -15.36 4.03 -1.38
CA GLY A 21 -15.95 2.71 -1.59
C GLY A 21 -16.24 1.94 -0.30
N ALA A 22 -15.42 2.13 0.74
CA ALA A 22 -15.61 1.47 2.03
C ALA A 22 -16.72 2.11 2.89
N THR A 23 -17.12 3.35 2.59
CA THR A 23 -18.13 4.10 3.36
C THR A 23 -19.44 4.33 2.59
N SER A 24 -19.44 4.17 1.27
CA SER A 24 -20.65 4.28 0.44
C SER A 24 -21.69 3.23 0.82
N GLY A 25 -22.95 3.64 0.97
CA GLY A 25 -24.07 2.74 1.25
C GLY A 25 -24.17 2.24 2.71
N LEU A 26 -23.29 2.69 3.61
CA LEU A 26 -23.41 2.39 5.03
C LEU A 26 -24.44 3.27 5.73
N HIS A 27 -25.16 2.71 6.69
CA HIS A 27 -25.94 3.51 7.64
C HIS A 27 -24.99 4.33 8.53
N ARG A 28 -25.46 5.48 9.02
CA ARG A 28 -24.66 6.38 9.87
C ARG A 28 -24.03 5.67 11.08
N ASP A 29 -24.74 4.70 11.66
CA ASP A 29 -24.28 3.95 12.83
C ASP A 29 -23.09 3.00 12.52
N ASP A 30 -22.97 2.54 11.26
CA ASP A 30 -21.91 1.60 10.84
C ASP A 30 -20.62 2.31 10.37
N THR A 31 -20.69 3.63 10.14
CA THR A 31 -19.55 4.41 9.63
C THR A 31 -18.36 4.39 10.60
N GLY A 32 -18.62 4.37 11.91
CA GLY A 32 -17.59 4.26 12.93
C GLY A 32 -16.86 2.91 12.89
N VAL A 33 -17.60 1.82 12.68
CA VAL A 33 -17.04 0.46 12.55
C VAL A 33 -16.19 0.33 11.28
N ALA A 34 -16.67 0.86 10.16
CA ALA A 34 -15.92 0.86 8.90
C ALA A 34 -14.59 1.64 9.02
N SER A 35 -14.62 2.83 9.63
CA SER A 35 -13.41 3.62 9.87
C SER A 35 -12.41 2.90 10.79
N ALA A 36 -12.90 2.28 11.86
CA ALA A 36 -12.07 1.48 12.76
C ALA A 36 -11.41 0.31 12.01
N LEU A 37 -12.16 -0.41 11.17
CA LEU A 37 -11.64 -1.52 10.37
C LEU A 37 -10.56 -1.06 9.38
N ILE A 38 -10.78 0.06 8.68
CA ILE A 38 -9.76 0.63 7.77
C ILE A 38 -8.50 0.99 8.55
N ASN A 39 -8.63 1.66 9.69
CA ASN A 39 -7.47 2.05 10.49
C ASN A 39 -6.70 0.84 11.02
N THR A 40 -7.39 -0.17 11.56
CA THR A 40 -6.77 -1.43 11.99
C THR A 40 -6.09 -2.13 10.81
N GLY A 41 -6.75 -2.20 9.65
CA GLY A 41 -6.18 -2.77 8.43
C GLY A 41 -4.90 -2.04 7.97
N GLN A 42 -4.89 -0.71 8.06
CA GLN A 42 -3.71 0.11 7.74
C GLN A 42 -2.57 -0.13 8.74
N GLN A 43 -2.86 -0.19 10.05
CA GLN A 43 -1.83 -0.47 11.07
C GLN A 43 -1.23 -1.87 10.90
N VAL A 44 -2.09 -2.88 10.73
CA VAL A 44 -1.65 -4.26 10.50
C VAL A 44 -0.85 -4.35 9.20
N GLY A 45 -1.38 -3.82 8.10
CA GLY A 45 -0.71 -3.82 6.80
C GLY A 45 0.63 -3.09 6.81
N GLY A 46 0.71 -1.92 7.44
CA GLY A 46 1.94 -1.15 7.58
C GLY A 46 3.02 -1.89 8.38
N SER A 47 2.62 -2.54 9.48
CA SER A 47 3.55 -3.34 10.28
C SER A 47 4.10 -4.55 9.52
N ILE A 48 3.24 -5.28 8.80
CA ILE A 48 3.62 -6.44 8.00
C ILE A 48 4.53 -6.02 6.86
N SER A 49 4.18 -4.95 6.14
CA SER A 49 5.00 -4.42 5.05
C SER A 49 6.40 -4.05 5.55
N THR A 50 6.48 -3.31 6.66
CA THR A 50 7.77 -2.92 7.25
C THR A 50 8.62 -4.13 7.61
N ALA A 51 8.02 -5.14 8.28
CA ALA A 51 8.70 -6.37 8.70
C ALA A 51 9.19 -7.21 7.50
N LEU A 52 8.38 -7.29 6.45
CA LEU A 52 8.72 -8.02 5.23
C LEU A 52 9.85 -7.32 4.48
N LEU A 53 9.71 -6.02 4.20
CA LEU A 53 10.69 -5.28 3.40
C LEU A 53 12.04 -5.15 4.12
N THR A 54 12.05 -5.00 5.46
CA THR A 54 13.32 -5.04 6.21
C THR A 54 14.00 -6.41 6.13
N THR A 55 13.20 -7.49 6.13
CA THR A 55 13.72 -8.86 5.99
C THR A 55 14.34 -9.06 4.60
N VAL A 56 13.64 -8.62 3.54
CA VAL A 56 14.14 -8.67 2.16
C VAL A 56 15.42 -7.86 2.01
N ALA A 57 15.42 -6.60 2.47
CA ALA A 57 16.58 -5.72 2.40
C ALA A 57 17.79 -6.33 3.13
N SER A 58 17.59 -6.81 4.36
CA SER A 58 18.65 -7.39 5.20
C SER A 58 19.17 -8.70 4.61
N SER A 59 18.30 -9.56 4.08
CA SER A 59 18.69 -10.83 3.45
C SER A 59 19.52 -10.59 2.20
N ALA A 60 19.04 -9.76 1.27
CA ALA A 60 19.77 -9.43 0.04
C ALA A 60 21.12 -8.74 0.32
N THR A 61 21.17 -7.84 1.31
CA THR A 61 22.44 -7.22 1.73
C THR A 61 23.41 -8.26 2.29
N THR A 62 22.93 -9.18 3.14
CA THR A 62 23.75 -10.23 3.75
C THR A 62 24.27 -11.23 2.71
N ASP A 63 23.42 -11.64 1.78
CA ASP A 63 23.77 -12.55 0.68
C ASP A 63 24.83 -11.92 -0.22
N TYR A 64 24.72 -10.62 -0.52
CA TYR A 64 25.75 -9.92 -1.29
C TYR A 64 27.08 -9.85 -0.54
N LEU A 65 27.07 -9.52 0.76
CA LEU A 65 28.29 -9.40 1.56
C LEU A 65 29.00 -10.75 1.75
N THR A 66 28.26 -11.85 1.87
CA THR A 66 28.84 -13.19 2.09
C THR A 66 29.38 -13.80 0.80
N SER A 67 28.88 -13.39 -0.37
CA SER A 67 29.34 -13.84 -1.68
C SER A 67 30.53 -13.02 -2.23
N HIS A 68 30.86 -11.88 -1.62
CA HIS A 68 31.90 -10.96 -2.09
C HIS A 68 33.03 -10.75 -1.07
N LYS A 69 34.22 -10.41 -1.57
CA LYS A 69 35.35 -10.07 -0.68
C LYS A 69 35.05 -8.79 0.10
N PRO A 70 35.29 -8.76 1.43
CA PRO A 70 35.05 -7.57 2.24
C PRO A 70 35.85 -6.37 1.71
N SER A 71 35.13 -5.31 1.35
CA SER A 71 35.71 -4.03 0.92
C SER A 71 34.67 -2.92 1.11
N ALA A 72 35.12 -1.67 1.17
CA ALA A 72 34.22 -0.52 1.24
C ALA A 72 33.27 -0.47 0.01
N LEU A 73 33.77 -0.87 -1.16
CA LEU A 73 32.96 -0.97 -2.37
C LEU A 73 31.90 -2.06 -2.26
N ALA A 74 32.26 -3.25 -1.75
CA ALA A 74 31.30 -4.34 -1.55
C ALA A 74 30.19 -3.96 -0.56
N ALA A 75 30.51 -3.21 0.50
CA ALA A 75 29.50 -2.70 1.44
C ALA A 75 28.53 -1.71 0.79
N ALA A 76 29.03 -0.80 -0.05
CA ALA A 76 28.18 0.12 -0.80
C ALA A 76 27.27 -0.62 -1.79
N GLN A 77 27.81 -1.61 -2.52
CA GLN A 77 27.05 -2.40 -3.48
C GLN A 77 26.01 -3.30 -2.80
N ALA A 78 26.31 -3.88 -1.64
CA ALA A 78 25.35 -4.66 -0.87
C ALA A 78 24.11 -3.84 -0.49
N GLY A 79 24.30 -2.57 -0.12
CA GLY A 79 23.18 -1.66 0.15
C GLY A 79 22.31 -1.40 -1.09
N VAL A 80 22.93 -1.23 -2.26
CA VAL A 80 22.22 -1.06 -3.54
C VAL A 80 21.44 -2.32 -3.91
N GLU A 81 22.01 -3.51 -3.70
CA GLU A 81 21.33 -4.78 -3.92
C GLU A 81 20.11 -4.93 -3.01
N GLY A 82 20.25 -4.61 -1.72
CA GLY A 82 19.13 -4.59 -0.77
C GLY A 82 18.00 -3.66 -1.20
N TYR A 83 18.31 -2.44 -1.65
CA TYR A 83 17.30 -1.51 -2.19
C TYR A 83 16.63 -2.04 -3.45
N THR A 84 17.41 -2.59 -4.38
CA THR A 84 16.91 -3.10 -5.65
C THR A 84 15.98 -4.30 -5.43
N ALA A 85 16.36 -5.23 -4.56
CA ALA A 85 15.53 -6.37 -4.17
C ALA A 85 14.21 -5.92 -3.51
N THR A 86 14.28 -4.92 -2.62
CA THR A 86 13.10 -4.35 -1.95
C THR A 86 12.13 -3.75 -2.98
N LEU A 87 12.63 -2.95 -3.93
CA LEU A 87 11.81 -2.35 -4.99
C LEU A 87 11.18 -3.40 -5.91
N ALA A 88 11.90 -4.49 -6.22
CA ALA A 88 11.36 -5.57 -7.03
C ALA A 88 10.22 -6.32 -6.32
N TRP A 89 10.39 -6.63 -5.03
CA TRP A 89 9.35 -7.25 -4.21
C TRP A 89 8.14 -6.34 -4.03
N ASP A 90 8.35 -5.06 -3.74
CA ASP A 90 7.28 -4.07 -3.60
C ASP A 90 6.46 -3.97 -4.89
N SER A 91 7.12 -3.87 -6.05
CA SER A 91 6.45 -3.89 -7.36
C SER A 91 5.62 -5.17 -7.56
N GLY A 92 6.12 -6.33 -7.16
CA GLY A 92 5.38 -7.60 -7.24
C GLY A 92 4.13 -7.61 -6.35
N ILE A 93 4.24 -7.09 -5.13
CA ILE A 93 3.13 -6.97 -4.17
C ILE A 93 2.06 -6.03 -4.71
N PHE A 94 2.44 -4.88 -5.28
CA PHE A 94 1.50 -3.94 -5.89
C PHE A 94 0.76 -4.55 -7.08
N VAL A 95 1.46 -5.28 -7.95
CA VAL A 95 0.82 -5.97 -9.09
C VAL A 95 -0.15 -7.04 -8.59
N ALA A 96 0.25 -7.86 -7.62
CA ALA A 96 -0.63 -8.87 -7.04
C ALA A 96 -1.85 -8.24 -6.37
N GLY A 97 -1.67 -7.16 -5.61
CA GLY A 97 -2.74 -6.39 -5.00
C GLY A 97 -3.70 -5.80 -6.04
N ALA A 98 -3.18 -5.26 -7.15
CA ALA A 98 -4.00 -4.75 -8.24
C ALA A 98 -4.84 -5.86 -8.91
N VAL A 99 -4.25 -7.05 -9.11
CA VAL A 99 -4.98 -8.21 -9.63
C VAL A 99 -6.09 -8.64 -8.67
N ILE A 100 -5.79 -8.78 -7.37
CA ILE A 100 -6.79 -9.13 -6.35
C ILE A 100 -7.92 -8.10 -6.33
N ALA A 101 -7.57 -6.80 -6.32
CA ALA A 101 -8.54 -5.71 -6.33
C ALA A 101 -9.42 -5.74 -7.59
N ALA A 102 -8.85 -6.00 -8.76
CA ALA A 102 -9.59 -6.09 -10.02
C ALA A 102 -10.63 -7.23 -10.01
N PHE A 103 -10.38 -8.32 -9.27
CA PHE A 103 -11.33 -9.42 -9.13
C PHE A 103 -12.33 -9.25 -7.98
N LEU A 104 -11.91 -8.62 -6.87
CA LEU A 104 -12.76 -8.48 -5.68
C LEU A 104 -13.66 -7.25 -5.70
N ILE A 105 -13.19 -6.14 -6.28
CA ILE A 105 -13.92 -4.86 -6.25
C ILE A 105 -15.00 -4.88 -7.34
N PRO A 106 -16.29 -4.86 -6.97
CA PRO A 106 -17.37 -4.90 -7.94
C PRO A 106 -17.53 -3.56 -8.66
N ASN A 107 -17.78 -3.59 -9.96
CA ASN A 107 -17.91 -2.38 -10.78
C ASN A 107 -19.30 -1.73 -10.64
N ARG A 108 -19.68 -1.35 -9.40
CA ARG A 108 -20.95 -0.68 -9.08
C ARG A 108 -20.72 0.83 -8.94
N ALA A 109 -21.67 1.62 -9.43
CA ALA A 109 -21.73 3.03 -9.09
C ALA A 109 -21.87 3.17 -7.58
N LEU A 110 -21.08 4.07 -6.97
CA LEU A 110 -21.22 4.40 -5.56
C LEU A 110 -22.61 5.00 -5.35
N GLU A 111 -23.47 4.33 -4.59
CA GLU A 111 -24.78 4.88 -4.26
C GLU A 111 -24.58 6.13 -3.39
N PRO A 112 -25.22 7.27 -3.73
CA PRO A 112 -25.15 8.46 -2.91
C PRO A 112 -25.57 8.12 -1.49
N SER A 113 -24.72 8.47 -0.51
CA SER A 113 -25.12 8.42 0.90
C SER A 113 -26.39 9.25 1.03
N GLU A 114 -27.48 8.66 1.52
CA GLU A 114 -28.72 9.36 1.87
C GLU A 114 -28.41 10.35 3.01
N GLY A 115 -27.83 11.49 2.62
CA GLY A 115 -27.91 12.72 3.38
C GLY A 115 -29.30 13.27 3.16
N GLU A 116 -30.13 13.13 4.20
CA GLU A 116 -31.37 13.87 4.36
C GLU A 116 -31.19 15.32 3.85
N PRO A 117 -32.10 15.85 3.01
CA PRO A 117 -31.98 17.21 2.52
C PRO A 117 -31.88 18.12 3.73
N VAL A 118 -30.75 18.82 3.87
CA VAL A 118 -30.58 19.80 4.94
C VAL A 118 -31.65 20.85 4.71
N MET A 119 -32.75 20.74 5.45
CA MET A 119 -33.82 21.71 5.48
C MET A 119 -33.17 23.02 5.93
N ALA A 120 -32.98 23.92 4.96
CA ALA A 120 -32.61 25.29 5.23
C ALA A 120 -33.70 25.88 6.13
N HIS A 121 -33.35 26.13 7.39
CA HIS A 121 -34.06 27.01 8.30
C HIS A 121 -33.17 28.20 8.61
#